data_AF-A0A974UR32-F1
#
_entry.id   AF-A0A974UR32-F1
#
_cell.length_a   1.000
_cell.length_b   1.000
_cell.length_c   1.000
_cell.angle_alpha   90.00
_cell.angle_beta   90.00
_cell.angle_gamma   90.00
#
_symmetry.space_group_name_H-M   'P 1'
#
loop_
_entity.id
_entity.type
_entity.pdbx_description
1 polymer ?
#
loop_
_entity_poly.entity_id
_entity_poly.type
_entity_poly.pdbx_seq_one_letter_code
_entity_poly.pdbx_strand_id
1 'polypeptide(L)' 'MTSDEITVFAEDTVFAEDLTQGQWFWHEPAPGLVGWPLQVATAELLDDAVRIITTDEVRELVSYARTRRVRLAAAS' A
#
# COMPACT_ATOMS: atom_id res chain seq x y z
N MET A 1 17.16 -19.00 -28.29
CA MET A 1 15.98 -19.26 -27.45
C MET A 1 16.23 -18.51 -26.17
N THR A 2 15.84 -17.24 -26.14
CA THR A 2 15.96 -16.42 -24.95
C THR A 2 14.76 -16.80 -24.09
N SER A 3 15.01 -17.53 -23.02
CA SER A 3 14.01 -17.75 -21.99
C SER A 3 13.77 -16.39 -21.34
N ASP A 4 12.67 -15.73 -21.71
CA ASP A 4 12.10 -14.67 -20.90
C ASP A 4 11.82 -15.28 -19.52
N GLU A 5 12.67 -14.98 -18.54
CA GLU A 5 12.32 -15.11 -17.13
C GLU A 5 11.13 -14.19 -16.89
N ILE A 6 9.94 -14.78 -16.91
CA ILE A 6 8.76 -14.16 -16.32
C ILE A 6 9.09 -14.05 -14.83
N THR A 7 9.66 -12.91 -14.44
CA THR A 7 9.69 -12.48 -13.05
C THR A 7 8.24 -12.32 -12.66
N VAL A 8 7.67 -13.37 -12.08
CA VAL A 8 6.43 -13.29 -11.33
C VAL A 8 6.77 -12.34 -10.18
N PHE A 9 6.44 -11.06 -10.33
CA PHE A 9 6.38 -10.15 -9.20
C PHE A 9 5.36 -10.78 -8.27
N ALA A 10 5.83 -11.55 -7.28
CA ALA A 10 5.01 -11.88 -6.14
C ALA A 10 4.42 -10.53 -5.70
N GLU A 11 3.10 -10.43 -5.70
CA GLU A 11 2.46 -9.24 -5.18
C GLU A 11 2.83 -9.19 -3.70
N ASP A 12 3.93 -8.52 -3.38
CA ASP A 12 4.44 -8.41 -2.03
C ASP A 12 3.37 -7.70 -1.24
N THR A 13 2.66 -8.48 -0.42
CA THR A 13 1.64 -7.96 0.49
C THR A 13 2.26 -7.86 1.87
N VAL A 14 2.11 -6.69 2.48
CA VAL A 14 2.57 -6.43 3.84
C VAL A 14 1.36 -6.12 4.73
N PHE A 15 1.51 -6.20 6.05
CA PHE A 15 0.51 -5.62 6.92
C PHE A 15 0.56 -4.10 6.79
N ALA A 16 -0.60 -3.44 6.90
CA ALA A 16 -0.69 -2.00 6.78
C ALA A 16 0.16 -1.29 7.85
N GLU A 17 0.32 -1.90 9.04
CA GLU A 17 1.16 -1.38 10.11
C GLU A 17 2.67 -1.40 9.80
N ASP A 18 3.09 -2.22 8.82
CA ASP A 18 4.50 -2.35 8.41
C ASP A 18 4.87 -1.38 7.27
N LEU A 19 3.92 -0.56 6.80
CA LEU A 19 4.19 0.44 5.78
C LEU A 19 5.09 1.55 6.33
N THR A 20 6.17 1.82 5.61
CA THR A 20 7.16 2.83 5.99
C THR A 20 7.08 4.08 5.13
N GLN A 21 7.59 5.20 5.64
CA GLN A 21 7.64 6.46 4.90
C GLN A 21 8.37 6.30 3.54
N GLY A 22 7.79 6.87 2.49
CA GLY A 22 8.29 6.83 1.12
C GLY A 22 7.88 5.57 0.34
N GLN A 23 7.30 4.57 1.01
CA GLN A 23 6.85 3.33 0.39
C GLN A 23 5.55 3.54 -0.41
N TRP A 24 5.46 2.88 -1.56
CA TRP A 24 4.27 2.90 -2.41
C TRP A 24 3.39 1.68 -2.14
N PHE A 25 2.08 1.89 -2.06
CA PHE A 25 1.10 0.83 -1.87
C PHE A 25 -0.17 1.09 -2.69
N TRP A 26 -0.88 0.02 -3.03
CA TRP A 26 -2.20 0.11 -3.63
C TRP A 26 -3.26 0.31 -2.54
N HIS A 27 -3.93 1.46 -2.55
CA HIS A 27 -5.13 1.66 -1.75
C HIS A 27 -6.35 1.12 -2.50
N GLU A 28 -7.02 0.15 -1.90
CA GLU A 28 -8.28 -0.40 -2.38
C GLU A 28 -9.38 -0.11 -1.34
N PRO A 29 -10.31 0.82 -1.62
CA PRO A 29 -11.31 1.26 -0.64
C PRO A 29 -12.31 0.15 -0.28
N ALA A 30 -12.58 -0.76 -1.21
CA ALA A 30 -13.34 -1.98 -0.99
C ALA A 30 -12.95 -3.04 -2.04
N PRO A 31 -13.16 -4.34 -1.76
CA PRO A 31 -12.94 -5.40 -2.75
C PRO A 31 -13.69 -5.14 -4.05
N GLY A 32 -12.99 -5.18 -5.19
CA GLY A 32 -13.56 -4.99 -6.53
C GLY A 32 -13.71 -3.53 -6.97
N LEU A 33 -13.33 -2.56 -6.13
CA LEU A 33 -13.20 -1.16 -6.55
C LEU A 33 -11.82 -0.90 -7.16
N VAL A 34 -11.75 0.10 -8.03
CA VAL A 34 -10.48 0.55 -8.63
C VAL A 34 -9.55 1.02 -7.52
N GLY A 35 -8.40 0.36 -7.39
CA GLY A 35 -7.33 0.81 -6.51
C GLY A 35 -6.46 1.88 -7.17
N TRP A 36 -5.81 2.69 -6.36
CA TRP A 36 -4.86 3.71 -6.82
C TRP A 36 -3.55 3.60 -6.02
N PRO A 37 -2.40 3.83 -6.67
CA PRO A 37 -1.12 3.79 -5.97
C PRO A 37 -0.98 5.07 -5.14
N LEU A 38 -0.65 4.94 -3.86
CA LEU A 38 -0.36 6.04 -2.95
C LEU A 38 1.04 5.86 -2.37
N GLN A 39 1.73 6.97 -2.13
CA GLN A 39 2.99 6.97 -1.39
C GLN A 39 2.74 7.39 0.06
N VAL A 40 3.34 6.66 0.99
CA VAL A 40 3.28 6.96 2.43
C VAL A 40 4.10 8.21 2.72
N ALA A 41 3.46 9.29 3.20
CA ALA A 41 4.14 10.44 3.76
C ALA A 41 4.55 10.15 5.22
N THR A 42 3.65 9.58 6.01
CA THR A 42 3.92 9.07 7.37
C THR A 42 2.85 8.06 7.79
N ALA A 43 3.14 7.23 8.79
CA ALA A 43 2.19 6.27 9.36
C ALA A 43 2.17 6.38 10.89
N GLU A 44 0.97 6.41 11.46
CA GLU A 44 0.71 6.47 12.90
C GLU A 44 -0.02 5.19 13.34
N LEU A 45 0.55 4.51 14.34
CA LEU A 45 -0.09 3.34 14.97
C LEU A 45 -1.03 3.79 16.07
N LEU A 46 -2.27 3.27 16.01
CA LEU A 46 -3.28 3.36 17.05
C LEU A 46 -3.49 1.97 17.67
N ASP A 47 -4.40 1.88 18.65
CA ASP A 47 -4.66 0.63 19.37
C ASP A 47 -5.07 -0.52 18.43
N ASP A 48 -6.00 -0.28 17.50
CA ASP A 48 -6.56 -1.28 16.56
C ASP A 48 -6.34 -0.94 15.07
N ALA A 49 -5.81 0.24 14.78
CA ALA A 49 -5.68 0.75 13.43
C ALA A 49 -4.29 1.34 13.15
N VAL A 50 -3.98 1.50 11.86
CA VAL A 50 -2.90 2.36 11.37
C VAL A 50 -3.51 3.47 10.53
N ARG A 51 -3.13 4.71 10.82
CA ARG A 51 -3.44 5.87 10.01
C ARG A 51 -2.25 6.17 9.11
N ILE A 52 -2.48 6.21 7.82
CA ILE A 52 -1.45 6.48 6.82
C ILE A 52 -1.77 7.83 6.22
N ILE A 53 -0.88 8.79 6.45
CA ILE A 53 -0.90 10.05 5.74
C ILE A 53 -0.16 9.82 4.42
N THR A 54 -0.77 10.19 3.30
CA THR A 54 -0.21 9.99 1.96
C THR A 54 0.25 11.31 1.36
N THR A 55 1.09 11.24 0.33
CA THR A 55 1.54 12.43 -0.41
C THR A 55 0.50 12.94 -1.42
N ASP A 56 -0.64 12.26 -1.57
CA ASP A 56 -1.73 12.64 -2.47
C ASP A 56 -2.68 13.62 -1.76
N GLU A 57 -2.82 14.84 -2.30
CA GLU A 57 -3.66 15.90 -1.69
C GLU A 57 -5.16 15.58 -1.69
N VAL A 58 -5.63 14.70 -2.59
CA VAL A 58 -7.04 14.26 -2.62
C VAL A 58 -7.28 13.17 -1.57
N ARG A 59 -6.26 12.37 -1.28
CA ARG A 59 -6.32 11.20 -0.38
C ARG A 59 -5.28 11.28 0.71
N GLU A 60 -5.23 12.44 1.33
CA GLU A 60 -4.21 12.78 2.32
C GLU A 60 -4.20 11.78 3.50
N LEU A 61 -5.33 11.17 3.85
CA LEU A 61 -5.44 10.23 4.96
C LEU A 61 -6.21 8.96 4.57
N VAL A 62 -5.63 7.80 4.86
CA VAL A 62 -6.31 6.50 4.83
C VAL A 62 -6.11 5.76 6.14
N SER A 63 -7.10 4.95 6.54
CA SER A 63 -7.04 4.19 7.79
C SER A 63 -7.34 2.73 7.52
N TYR A 64 -6.54 1.84 8.10
CA TYR A 64 -6.74 0.40 8.03
C TYR A 64 -6.67 -0.24 9.40
N ALA A 65 -7.29 -1.41 9.56
CA ALA A 65 -6.95 -2.30 10.66
C ALA A 65 -5.46 -2.66 10.54
N ARG A 66 -4.74 -2.77 11.67
CA ARG A 66 -3.30 -3.07 11.67
C ARG A 66 -2.95 -4.34 10.86
N THR A 67 -3.78 -5.37 10.99
CA THR A 67 -3.64 -6.67 10.33
C THR A 67 -4.15 -6.70 8.89
N ARG A 68 -4.65 -5.57 8.35
CA ARG A 68 -5.06 -5.48 6.95
C ARG A 68 -3.84 -5.69 6.07
N ARG A 69 -3.92 -6.64 5.14
CA ARG A 69 -2.92 -6.78 4.09
C ARG A 69 -3.13 -5.77 2.98
N VAL A 70 -2.05 -5.12 2.58
CA VAL A 70 -1.99 -4.17 1.47
C VAL A 70 -0.89 -4.59 0.52
N ARG A 71 -1.11 -4.37 -0.77
CA ARG A 71 -0.16 -4.72 -1.82
C ARG A 71 0.80 -3.58 -2.06
N LEU A 72 2.09 -3.89 -2.14
CA LEU A 72 3.09 -2.90 -2.53
C LEU A 72 2.93 -2.51 -4.00
N ALA A 73 3.12 -1.24 -4.28
CA ALA A 73 3.15 -0.71 -5.63
C ALA A 73 4.60 -0.36 -6.00
N ALA A 74 4.94 -0.48 -7.29
CA ALA A 74 6.14 0.16 -7.78
C ALA A 74 5.96 1.69 -7.73
N ALA A 75 7.06 2.41 -7.50
CA ALA A 75 7.04 3.86 -7.68
C ALA A 75 6.54 4.18 -9.09
N SER A 76 5.50 5.01 -9.17
CA SER A 76 4.85 5.41 -10.43
C SER A 76 5.47 6.68 -11.01
#